data_AF-A0A497BGM4-F1
#
_entry.id   AF-A0A497BGM4-F1
#
_cell.length_a   1.000
_cell.length_b   1.000
_cell.length_c   1.000
_cell.angle_alpha   90.00
_cell.angle_beta   90.00
_cell.angle_gamma   90.00
#
_symmetry.space_group_name_H-M   'P 1'
#
loop_
_entity.id
_entity.type
_entity.pdbx_description
1 polymer ?
#
loop_
_entity_poly.entity_id
_entity_poly.type
_entity_poly.pdbx_seq_one_letter_code
_entity_poly.pdbx_strand_id
1 'polypeptide(L)'
;MNKAKVGSFEVQLDRLTGHLTVRGPRPFLESEAYRKTLEEIAAGRNPVVRLAVGEGYSLEHSIALALQTAFAAWAGAQELKRRAGWL
;
A
#
# COMPACT_ATOMS: atom_id res chain seq x y z
N MET A 1 -5.19 13.23 14.18
CA MET A 1 -5.13 12.25 13.06
C MET A 1 -3.80 12.43 12.36
N ASN A 2 -3.04 11.35 12.17
CA ASN A 2 -1.75 11.38 11.49
C ASN A 2 -1.93 10.97 10.03
N LYS A 3 -1.21 11.65 9.14
CA LYS A 3 -1.32 11.49 7.69
C LYS A 3 0.08 11.38 7.10
N ALA A 4 0.25 10.49 6.13
CA ALA A 4 1.49 10.35 5.37
C ALA A 4 1.20 10.26 3.88
N LYS A 5 2.15 10.71 3.06
CA LYS A 5 2.09 10.61 1.61
C LYS A 5 3.39 10.04 1.08
N VAL A 6 3.30 8.98 0.28
CA VAL A 6 4.43 8.33 -0.39
C VAL A 6 4.03 8.05 -1.83
N GLY A 7 4.69 8.72 -2.78
CA GLY A 7 4.36 8.62 -4.21
C GLY A 7 2.90 8.94 -4.49
N SER A 8 2.18 7.97 -5.07
CA SER A 8 0.77 8.07 -5.43
C SER A 8 -0.18 7.81 -4.26
N PHE A 9 0.32 7.39 -3.09
CA PHE A 9 -0.49 7.01 -1.94
C PHE A 9 -0.49 8.07 -0.86
N GLU A 10 -1.68 8.36 -0.36
CA GLU A 10 -1.92 9.17 0.82
C GLU A 10 -2.70 8.32 1.81
N VAL A 11 -2.17 8.17 3.02
CA VAL A 11 -2.70 7.32 4.08
C VAL A 11 -2.97 8.16 5.31
N GLN A 12 -4.12 7.93 5.93
CA GLN A 12 -4.49 8.52 7.19
C GLN A 12 -5.00 7.42 8.13
N LEU A 13 -4.42 7.36 9.32
CA LEU A 13 -4.82 6.42 10.36
C LEU A 13 -5.43 7.19 11.53
N ASP A 14 -6.65 6.85 11.86
CA ASP A 14 -7.22 7.18 13.15
C ASP A 14 -6.80 6.10 14.15
N ARG A 15 -5.90 6.48 15.08
CA ARG A 15 -5.37 5.56 16.08
C ARG A 15 -6.36 5.23 17.20
N LEU A 16 -7.43 6.02 17.35
CA LEU A 16 -8.47 5.76 18.36
C LEU A 16 -9.43 4.68 17.87
N THR A 17 -9.80 4.74 16.59
CA THR A 17 -10.78 3.82 15.99
C THR A 17 -10.14 2.69 15.19
N GLY A 18 -8.84 2.78 14.89
CA GLY A 18 -8.15 1.89 13.95
C GLY A 18 -8.56 2.11 12.49
N HIS A 19 -9.35 3.14 12.19
CA HIS A 19 -9.84 3.39 10.84
C HIS A 19 -8.72 3.91 9.93
N LEU A 20 -8.51 3.21 8.80
CA LEU A 20 -7.53 3.55 7.78
C LEU A 20 -8.21 4.14 6.55
N THR A 21 -7.89 5.39 6.22
CA THR A 21 -8.29 6.02 4.95
C THR A 21 -7.10 6.00 3.99
N VAL A 22 -7.31 5.46 2.80
CA VAL A 22 -6.31 5.38 1.73
C VAL A 22 -6.80 6.10 0.48
N ARG A 23 -5.95 6.94 -0.11
CA ARG A 23 -6.14 7.53 -1.44
C ARG A 23 -5.00 7.11 -2.34
N GLY A 24 -5.32 6.76 -3.58
CA GLY A 24 -4.34 6.28 -4.57
C GLY A 24 -5.00 5.91 -5.90
N PRO A 25 -4.25 5.30 -6.83
CA PRO A 25 -4.75 4.92 -8.15
C PRO A 25 -5.91 3.92 -8.07
N ARG A 26 -7.10 4.33 -8.54
CA ARG A 26 -8.34 3.54 -8.44
C ARG A 26 -8.24 2.11 -8.98
N PRO A 27 -7.64 1.84 -10.16
CA PRO A 27 -7.51 0.48 -10.67
C PRO A 27 -6.74 -0.46 -9.73
N PHE A 28 -5.77 0.08 -8.99
CA PHE A 28 -5.04 -0.70 -8.01
C PHE A 28 -5.84 -0.89 -6.72
N LEU A 29 -6.54 0.15 -6.24
CA LEU A 29 -7.39 0.04 -5.03
C LEU A 29 -8.54 -0.97 -5.20
N GLU A 30 -8.99 -1.22 -6.42
CA GLU A 30 -10.01 -2.22 -6.75
C GLU A 30 -9.40 -3.61 -7.04
N SER A 31 -8.07 -3.75 -6.99
CA SER A 31 -7.37 -4.99 -7.33
C SER A 31 -7.22 -5.96 -6.15
N GLU A 32 -7.12 -7.26 -6.46
CA GLU A 32 -6.80 -8.29 -5.46
C GLU A 32 -5.41 -8.09 -4.82
N ALA A 33 -4.45 -7.55 -5.57
CA ALA A 33 -3.12 -7.24 -5.05
C ALA A 33 -3.18 -6.23 -3.89
N TYR A 34 -4.02 -5.20 -4.01
CA TYR A 34 -4.27 -4.25 -2.93
C TYR A 34 -4.93 -4.92 -1.72
N ARG A 35 -5.98 -5.71 -1.92
CA ARG A 35 -6.67 -6.44 -0.84
C ARG A 35 -5.70 -7.31 -0.05
N LYS A 36 -4.89 -8.12 -0.74
CA LYS A 36 -3.88 -8.99 -0.11
C LYS A 36 -2.84 -8.19 0.66
N THR A 37 -2.39 -7.06 0.10
CA THR A 37 -1.45 -6.17 0.79
C THR A 37 -2.04 -5.63 2.09
N LEU A 38 -3.30 -5.19 2.09
CA LEU A 38 -3.97 -4.73 3.31
C LEU A 38 -4.15 -5.86 4.35
N GLU A 39 -4.49 -7.07 3.91
CA GLU A 39 -4.60 -8.23 4.81
C GLU A 39 -3.27 -8.56 5.50
N GLU A 40 -2.16 -8.49 4.76
CA GLU A 40 -0.82 -8.67 5.32
C GLU A 40 -0.43 -7.55 6.30
N ILE A 41 -0.81 -6.31 6.01
CA ILE A 41 -0.58 -5.15 6.89
C ILE A 41 -1.40 -5.30 8.17
N ALA A 42 -2.69 -5.61 8.06
CA ALA A 42 -3.59 -5.79 9.19
C ALA A 42 -3.15 -6.97 10.09
N ALA A 43 -2.60 -8.03 9.49
CA ALA A 43 -2.03 -9.16 10.22
C ALA A 43 -0.63 -8.89 10.80
N GLY A 44 -0.04 -7.71 10.58
CA GLY A 44 1.32 -7.38 11.02
C GLY A 44 2.42 -8.19 10.31
N ARG A 45 2.12 -8.78 9.15
CA ARG A 45 3.01 -9.65 8.39
C ARG A 45 3.68 -8.97 7.20
N ASN A 46 3.25 -7.76 6.82
CA ASN A 46 3.83 -7.07 5.68
C ASN A 46 5.29 -6.64 5.98
N PRO A 47 6.28 -7.13 5.22
CA PRO A 47 7.70 -6.90 5.51
C PRO A 47 8.12 -5.45 5.30
N VAL A 48 7.50 -4.73 4.35
CA VAL A 48 7.82 -3.32 4.09
C VAL A 48 7.40 -2.45 5.27
N VAL A 49 6.21 -2.69 5.84
CA VAL A 49 5.77 -1.99 7.05
C VAL A 49 6.70 -2.29 8.22
N ARG A 50 7.03 -3.56 8.45
CA ARG A 50 7.91 -3.96 9.56
C ARG A 50 9.30 -3.32 9.47
N LEU A 51 9.89 -3.30 8.27
CA LEU A 51 11.18 -2.68 8.05
C LEU A 51 11.13 -1.17 8.29
N ALA A 52 10.17 -0.47 7.67
CA ALA A 52 10.08 0.98 7.79
C ALA A 52 9.82 1.44 9.23
N VAL A 53 8.97 0.73 9.99
CA VAL A 53 8.80 1.00 11.42
C VAL A 53 10.10 0.76 12.19
N GLY A 54 10.86 -0.29 11.86
CA GLY A 54 12.18 -0.56 12.46
C GLY A 54 13.21 0.56 12.22
N GLU A 55 13.11 1.24 11.08
CA GLU A 55 13.91 2.41 10.71
C GLU A 55 13.38 3.73 11.33
N GLY A 56 12.34 3.68 12.16
CA GLY A 56 11.80 4.84 12.87
C GLY A 56 10.75 5.65 12.09
N TYR A 57 10.27 5.16 10.94
CA TYR A 57 9.16 5.80 10.24
C TYR A 57 7.84 5.62 11.00
N SER A 58 6.94 6.60 10.85
CA SER A 58 5.59 6.46 11.39
C SER A 58 4.84 5.28 10.75
N LEU A 59 3.87 4.71 11.46
CA LEU A 59 3.05 3.62 10.93
C LEU A 59 2.33 4.05 9.64
N GLU A 60 1.80 5.27 9.60
CA GLU A 60 1.10 5.81 8.44
C GLU A 60 2.03 5.92 7.22
N HIS A 61 3.27 6.38 7.43
CA HIS A 61 4.29 6.43 6.39
C HIS A 61 4.66 5.02 5.91
N SER A 62 4.86 4.10 6.85
CA SER A 62 5.21 2.71 6.58
C SER A 62 4.14 2.00 5.76
N ILE A 63 2.86 2.23 6.06
CA ILE A 63 1.73 1.73 5.28
C ILE A 63 1.70 2.37 3.89
N ALA A 64 1.86 3.69 3.78
CA ALA A 64 1.90 4.38 2.49
C ALA A 64 3.04 3.85 1.60
N LEU A 65 4.21 3.58 2.18
CA LEU A 65 5.35 2.99 1.50
C LEU A 65 5.03 1.58 1.00
N ALA A 66 4.46 0.72 1.85
CA ALA A 66 4.06 -0.64 1.46
C ALA A 66 3.06 -0.64 0.30
N LEU A 67 2.07 0.26 0.32
CA LEU A 67 1.11 0.42 -0.77
C LEU A 67 1.76 0.92 -2.06
N GLN A 68 2.69 1.87 -1.97
CA GLN A 68 3.45 2.37 -3.12
C GLN A 68 4.31 1.25 -3.74
N THR A 69 4.96 0.42 -2.92
CA THR A 69 5.75 -0.72 -3.38
C THR A 69 4.88 -1.78 -4.06
N ALA A 70 3.75 -2.14 -3.45
CA ALA A 70 2.81 -3.11 -4.02
C ALA A 70 2.20 -2.60 -5.35
N PHE A 71 1.88 -1.30 -5.42
CA PHE A 71 1.40 -0.67 -6.65
C PHE A 71 2.42 -0.72 -7.77
N ALA A 72 3.69 -0.41 -7.49
CA ALA A 72 4.73 -0.46 -8.51
C ALA A 72 4.90 -1.88 -9.08
N ALA A 73 4.88 -2.90 -8.23
CA ALA A 73 4.94 -4.30 -8.65
C ALA A 73 3.71 -4.70 -9.48
N TRP A 74 2.51 -4.32 -9.04
CA TRP A 74 1.27 -4.60 -9.75
C TRP A 74 1.23 -3.90 -11.11
N ALA A 75 1.56 -2.61 -11.18
CA ALA A 75 1.58 -1.85 -12.42
C ALA A 75 2.60 -2.42 -13.42
N GLY A 76 3.78 -2.84 -12.93
CA GLY A 76 4.77 -3.54 -13.74
C GLY A 76 4.23 -4.86 -14.31
N ALA A 77 3.52 -5.66 -13.51
CA ALA A 77 2.90 -6.90 -13.99
C ALA A 77 1.80 -6.63 -15.04
N GLN A 78 0.99 -5.59 -14.89
CA GLN A 78 -0.02 -5.20 -15.88
C GLN A 78 0.62 -4.78 -17.21
N GLU A 79 1.73 -4.05 -17.16
CA GLU A 79 2.47 -3.64 -18.36
C GLU A 79 3.02 -4.86 -19.11
N LEU A 80 3.59 -5.84 -18.40
CA LEU A 80 4.07 -7.08 -19.01
C LEU A 80 2.94 -7.88 -19.66
N LYS A 81 1.78 -8.01 -18.99
CA LYS A 81 0.60 -8.66 -19.57
C LYS A 81 0.12 -7.99 -20.85
N ARG A 82 0.08 -6.64 -20.86
CA ARG A 82 -0.30 -5.87 -22.05
C ARG A 82 0.64 -6.12 -23.22
N ARG A 83 1.96 -6.12 -22.97
CA ARG A 83 2.96 -6.40 -24.00
C ARG A 83 2.90 -7.83 -24.52
N ALA A 84 2.48 -8.79 -23.69
CA ALA A 84 2.28 -10.17 -24.07
C ALA A 84 0.93 -10.44 -24.78
N GLY A 85 0.05 -9.44 -24.90
CA GLY A 85 -1.28 -9.58 -25.49
C GLY A 85 -2.29 -10.34 -24.63
N TRP A 86 -2.11 -10.33 -23.30
CA TRP A 86 -2.98 -11.03 -22.34
C TRP A 86 -4.08 -10.14 -21.73
N LEU A 87 -4.16 -8.88 -22.18
CA LEU A 87 -5.14 -7.85 -21.82
C LEU A 87 -5.55 -7.13 -23.11
#